data_AF-A0A9N9IQZ8-F1
#
_entry.id   AF-A0A9N9IQZ8-F1
#
_cell.length_a   1.000
_cell.length_b   1.000
_cell.length_c   1.000
_cell.angle_alpha   90.00
_cell.angle_beta   90.00
_cell.angle_gamma   90.00
#
_symmetry.space_group_name_H-M   'P 1'
#
loop_
_entity.id
_entity.type
_entity.pdbx_description
1 polymer ?
#
loop_
_entity_poly.entity_id
_entity_poly.type
_entity_poly.pdbx_seq_one_letter_code
_entity_poly.pdbx_strand_id
1 'polypeptide(L)'
;DSIKQPLMVLNPNIQKEAIKCFKTIQRIMGDRSKSRGSSNVLEKIQWLLDCGILHGELRDEIYVQICKQLNNNPNKGKVLTLGEIERAKEAPFNPSVFGETLDSIMKLQSNFYQNLKLPRILPFLANAIIELNGQASEEKNRFDINGITDANVPASLFKFWLRDLADPLIPSDFYNPCIQNCENKDSVIELIKNLPEINRRVVLFVIDFLQ
;
A
#
# COMPACT_ATOMS: atom_id res chain seq x y z
N ASP A 1 -17.81 5.49 6.30
CA ASP A 1 -18.68 4.79 7.27
C ASP A 1 -18.30 3.34 7.48
N SER A 2 -18.63 2.77 8.63
CA SER A 2 -18.34 1.36 8.96
C SER A 2 -19.43 0.45 8.40
N ILE A 3 -19.08 -0.77 7.97
CA ILE A 3 -20.08 -1.75 7.51
C ILE A 3 -20.86 -2.35 8.69
N LYS A 4 -22.14 -2.67 8.46
CA LYS A 4 -23.02 -3.35 9.43
C LYS A 4 -23.18 -4.84 9.16
N GLN A 5 -22.81 -5.29 7.97
CA GLN A 5 -22.84 -6.67 7.50
C GLN A 5 -21.62 -6.94 6.61
N PRO A 6 -21.18 -8.21 6.47
CA PRO A 6 -20.11 -8.58 5.54
C PRO A 6 -20.46 -8.19 4.09
N LEU A 7 -19.43 -8.05 3.26
CA LEU A 7 -19.57 -7.73 1.85
C LEU A 7 -19.88 -8.97 1.02
N MET A 8 -19.48 -10.15 1.50
CA MET A 8 -19.78 -11.45 0.91
C MET A 8 -20.80 -12.25 1.74
N VAL A 9 -21.32 -13.32 1.15
CA VAL A 9 -22.18 -14.28 1.85
C VAL A 9 -21.27 -15.21 2.66
N LEU A 10 -21.29 -15.05 4.00
CA LEU A 10 -20.46 -15.81 4.92
C LEU A 10 -21.30 -16.65 5.88
N ASN A 11 -20.69 -17.71 6.43
CA ASN A 11 -21.27 -18.46 7.54
C ASN A 11 -21.66 -17.52 8.72
N PRO A 12 -22.87 -17.63 9.29
CA PRO A 12 -23.34 -16.79 10.39
C PRO A 12 -22.37 -16.66 11.56
N ASN A 13 -21.59 -17.71 11.84
CA ASN A 13 -20.67 -17.76 12.97
C ASN A 13 -19.47 -16.79 12.82
N ILE A 14 -19.09 -16.43 11.58
CA ILE A 14 -17.91 -15.60 11.30
C ILE A 14 -18.26 -14.17 10.87
N GLN A 15 -19.54 -13.86 10.65
CA GLN A 15 -19.98 -12.53 10.21
C GLN A 15 -19.59 -11.41 11.18
N LYS A 16 -19.59 -11.69 12.50
CA LYS A 16 -19.13 -10.73 13.51
C LYS A 16 -17.63 -10.44 13.39
N GLU A 17 -16.82 -11.47 13.10
CA GLU A 17 -15.39 -11.36 12.88
C GLU A 17 -15.09 -10.54 11.61
N ALA A 18 -15.84 -10.79 10.52
CA ALA A 18 -15.74 -10.00 9.28
C ALA A 18 -15.97 -8.50 9.52
N ILE A 19 -16.96 -8.12 10.34
CA ILE A 19 -17.21 -6.72 10.69
C ILE A 19 -16.07 -6.13 11.54
N LYS A 20 -15.47 -6.92 12.44
CA LYS A 20 -14.27 -6.49 13.19
C LYS A 20 -13.08 -6.29 12.25
N CYS A 21 -12.88 -7.18 11.27
CA CYS A 21 -11.84 -7.05 10.25
C CYS A 21 -11.95 -5.70 9.54
N PHE A 22 -13.14 -5.32 9.09
CA PHE A 22 -13.35 -4.02 8.44
C PHE A 22 -12.99 -2.83 9.33
N LYS A 23 -13.38 -2.88 10.62
CA LYS A 23 -13.05 -1.82 11.59
C LYS A 23 -11.55 -1.76 11.85
N THR A 24 -10.86 -2.90 11.81
CA THR A 24 -9.40 -2.97 11.95
C THR A 24 -8.71 -2.41 10.70
N ILE A 25 -9.18 -2.74 9.50
CA ILE A 25 -8.75 -2.15 8.23
C ILE A 25 -8.91 -0.62 8.28
N GLN A 26 -10.07 -0.10 8.72
CA GLN A 26 -10.30 1.33 8.89
C GLN A 26 -9.32 2.00 9.87
N ARG A 27 -8.92 1.31 10.95
CA ARG A 27 -7.90 1.80 11.89
C ARG A 27 -6.50 1.81 11.27
N ILE A 28 -6.15 0.77 10.52
CA ILE A 28 -4.88 0.68 9.79
C ILE A 28 -4.79 1.77 8.71
N MET A 29 -5.92 2.09 8.08
CA MET A 29 -6.03 3.10 7.03
C MET A 29 -6.18 4.53 7.56
N GLY A 30 -6.28 4.72 8.89
CA GLY A 30 -6.41 6.04 9.50
C GLY A 30 -7.81 6.67 9.39
N ASP A 31 -8.79 5.91 8.91
CA ASP A 31 -10.19 6.33 8.76
C ASP A 31 -10.97 6.25 10.08
N ARG A 32 -10.34 5.74 11.14
CA ARG A 32 -10.91 5.63 12.48
C ARG A 32 -9.89 6.08 13.53
N SER A 33 -10.33 6.90 14.49
CA SER A 33 -9.49 7.44 15.57
C SER A 33 -8.82 6.34 16.40
N LYS A 34 -7.59 6.60 16.84
CA LYS A 34 -6.81 5.70 17.71
C LYS A 34 -7.51 5.57 19.07
N SER A 35 -7.70 4.34 19.55
CA SER A 35 -8.10 4.11 20.95
C SER A 35 -6.94 4.47 21.88
N ARG A 36 -7.21 5.10 23.02
CA ARG A 36 -6.22 5.27 24.09
C ARG A 36 -5.77 3.87 24.54
N GLY A 37 -4.48 3.56 24.37
CA GLY A 37 -3.91 2.22 24.60
C GLY A 37 -3.72 1.37 23.33
N SER A 38 -3.76 1.95 22.13
CA SER A 38 -3.71 1.21 20.88
C SER A 38 -2.41 0.40 20.70
N SER A 39 -2.58 -0.92 20.55
CA SER A 39 -1.67 -1.85 19.86
C SER A 39 -0.95 -1.22 18.66
N ASN A 40 0.28 -1.63 18.37
CA ASN A 40 1.01 -1.16 17.19
C ASN A 40 0.21 -1.54 15.90
N VAL A 41 0.42 -0.83 14.79
CA VAL A 41 -0.18 -1.16 13.49
C VAL A 41 0.17 -2.60 13.09
N LEU A 42 1.40 -3.04 13.37
CA LEU A 42 1.87 -4.40 13.12
C LEU A 42 1.00 -5.46 13.82
N GLU A 43 0.64 -5.26 15.09
CA GLU A 43 -0.22 -6.19 15.84
C GLU A 43 -1.62 -6.30 15.21
N LYS A 44 -2.12 -5.21 14.61
CA LYS A 44 -3.42 -5.22 13.91
C LYS A 44 -3.34 -5.95 12.58
N ILE A 45 -2.22 -5.83 11.87
CA ILE A 45 -1.96 -6.57 10.64
C ILE A 45 -1.86 -8.06 10.97
N GLN A 46 -1.05 -8.42 11.97
CA GLN A 46 -0.92 -9.79 12.42
C GLN A 46 -2.27 -10.40 12.78
N TRP A 47 -3.08 -9.67 13.56
CA TRP A 47 -4.43 -10.11 13.90
C TRP A 47 -5.34 -10.34 12.69
N LEU A 48 -5.27 -9.48 11.66
CA LEU A 48 -6.03 -9.67 10.41
C LEU A 48 -5.56 -10.91 9.64
N LEU A 49 -4.24 -11.14 9.59
CA LEU A 49 -3.66 -12.32 8.95
C LEU A 49 -4.09 -13.59 9.68
N ASP A 50 -4.04 -13.60 11.01
CA ASP A 50 -4.48 -14.72 11.84
C ASP A 50 -5.96 -15.04 11.57
N CYS A 51 -6.83 -14.03 11.43
CA CYS A 51 -8.24 -14.23 11.07
C CYS A 51 -8.39 -14.97 9.72
N GLY A 52 -7.63 -14.57 8.70
CA GLY A 52 -7.64 -15.23 7.39
C GLY A 52 -6.99 -16.62 7.40
N ILE A 53 -6.02 -16.86 8.27
CA ILE A 53 -5.40 -18.18 8.45
C ILE A 53 -6.38 -19.15 9.12
N LEU A 54 -7.01 -18.74 10.22
CA LEU A 54 -7.97 -19.57 10.95
C LEU A 54 -9.27 -19.81 10.17
N HIS A 55 -9.71 -18.84 9.38
CA HIS A 55 -10.98 -18.91 8.65
C HIS A 55 -10.77 -18.58 7.18
N GLY A 56 -10.70 -19.61 6.33
CA GLY A 56 -10.49 -19.44 4.89
C GLY A 56 -11.47 -18.48 4.22
N GLU A 57 -12.76 -18.54 4.58
CA GLU A 57 -13.81 -17.64 4.07
C GLU A 57 -13.56 -16.16 4.39
N LEU A 58 -12.80 -15.84 5.44
CA LEU A 58 -12.46 -14.45 5.77
C LEU A 58 -11.37 -13.87 4.87
N ARG A 59 -10.59 -14.70 4.17
CA ARG A 59 -9.52 -14.22 3.27
C ARG A 59 -10.11 -13.34 2.17
N ASP A 60 -11.11 -13.87 1.49
CA ASP A 60 -11.81 -13.21 0.39
C ASP A 60 -12.60 -12.00 0.89
N GLU A 61 -13.24 -12.11 2.06
CA GLU A 61 -13.96 -10.99 2.67
C GLU A 61 -13.01 -9.85 3.02
N ILE A 62 -11.86 -10.13 3.63
CA ILE A 62 -10.83 -9.14 3.98
C ILE A 62 -10.30 -8.47 2.71
N TYR A 63 -10.05 -9.24 1.64
CA TYR A 63 -9.62 -8.70 0.35
C TYR A 63 -10.66 -7.72 -0.22
N VAL A 64 -11.93 -8.12 -0.32
CA VAL A 64 -13.00 -7.27 -0.85
C VAL A 64 -13.19 -6.02 0.02
N GLN A 65 -13.05 -6.15 1.33
CA GLN A 65 -13.09 -5.03 2.28
C GLN A 65 -11.94 -4.03 2.06
N ILE A 66 -10.73 -4.51 1.77
CA ILE A 66 -9.59 -3.66 1.40
C ILE A 66 -9.87 -2.97 0.06
N CYS A 67 -10.31 -3.70 -0.97
CA CYS A 67 -10.68 -3.12 -2.27
C CYS A 67 -11.75 -2.03 -2.11
N LYS A 68 -12.78 -2.26 -1.29
CA LYS A 68 -13.81 -1.26 -0.97
C LYS A 68 -13.23 -0.02 -0.32
N GLN A 69 -12.28 -0.18 0.60
CA GLN A 69 -11.65 0.96 1.27
C GLN A 69 -10.68 1.72 0.36
N LEU A 70 -10.09 1.05 -0.62
CA LEU A 70 -9.21 1.64 -1.63
C LEU A 70 -9.98 2.32 -2.77
N ASN A 71 -11.24 1.95 -3.00
CA ASN A 71 -12.06 2.44 -4.11
C ASN A 71 -13.19 3.38 -3.63
N ASN A 72 -13.16 4.65 -4.04
CA ASN A 72 -14.20 5.66 -3.77
C ASN A 72 -14.57 5.89 -2.29
N ASN A 73 -13.61 5.78 -1.36
CA ASN A 73 -13.84 6.10 0.05
C ASN A 73 -13.79 7.64 0.30
N PRO A 74 -14.88 8.29 0.75
CA PRO A 74 -14.92 9.74 0.97
C PRO A 74 -14.16 10.19 2.23
N ASN A 75 -13.96 9.29 3.20
CA ASN A 75 -13.09 9.54 4.34
C ASN A 75 -11.67 9.18 3.92
N LYS A 76 -10.97 10.14 3.32
CA LYS A 76 -9.53 10.06 3.15
C LYS A 76 -8.93 10.24 4.54
N GLY A 77 -8.38 9.19 5.15
CA GLY A 77 -7.65 9.27 6.41
C GLY A 77 -6.75 10.52 6.48
N LYS A 78 -6.63 11.09 7.70
CA LYS A 78 -5.98 12.37 8.07
C LYS A 78 -5.43 13.21 6.89
N VAL A 79 -6.14 14.30 6.57
CA VAL A 79 -5.67 15.35 5.65
C VAL A 79 -4.27 15.80 6.11
N LEU A 80 -3.27 15.62 5.24
CA LEU A 80 -1.91 16.12 5.44
C LEU A 80 -1.99 17.63 5.68
N THR A 81 -1.36 18.11 6.74
CA THR A 81 -1.34 19.55 7.04
C THR A 81 -0.62 20.30 5.93
N LEU A 82 -0.96 21.58 5.71
CA LEU A 82 -0.33 22.39 4.66
C LEU A 82 1.21 22.37 4.77
N GLY A 83 1.75 22.39 5.98
CA GLY A 83 3.20 22.29 6.22
C GLY A 83 3.78 20.89 5.94
N GLU A 84 3.02 19.81 6.10
CA GLU A 84 3.44 18.46 5.66
C GLU A 84 3.40 18.34 4.12
N ILE A 85 2.44 19.00 3.47
CA ILE A 85 2.32 19.07 2.01
C ILE A 85 3.45 19.90 1.40
N GLU A 86 3.72 21.08 1.96
CA GLU A 86 4.79 21.98 1.51
C GLU A 86 6.17 21.35 1.67
N ARG A 87 6.42 20.62 2.77
CA ARG A 87 7.68 19.90 2.97
C ARG A 87 7.82 18.65 2.10
N ALA A 88 6.74 17.90 1.88
CA ALA A 88 6.76 16.79 0.91
C ALA A 88 7.05 17.28 -0.51
N LYS A 89 6.58 18.48 -0.87
CA LYS A 89 6.87 19.13 -2.15
C LYS A 89 8.34 19.53 -2.34
N GLU A 90 9.10 19.77 -1.27
CA GLU A 90 10.49 20.25 -1.37
C GLU A 90 11.55 19.14 -1.50
N ALA A 91 11.27 17.89 -1.10
CA ALA A 91 12.35 16.92 -0.86
C ALA A 91 12.73 15.98 -2.06
N PRO A 92 11.80 15.48 -2.89
CA PRO A 92 12.16 14.91 -4.21
C PRO A 92 11.06 14.90 -5.29
N PHE A 93 9.87 15.44 -5.03
CA PHE A 93 8.65 15.27 -5.85
C PHE A 93 8.28 16.53 -6.64
N ASN A 94 9.29 17.29 -7.07
CA ASN A 94 9.10 18.45 -7.94
C ASN A 94 9.75 18.17 -9.31
N PRO A 95 8.96 18.03 -10.40
CA PRO A 95 7.50 18.09 -10.45
C PRO A 95 6.83 16.85 -9.84
N SER A 96 5.54 16.98 -9.49
CA SER A 96 4.77 15.93 -8.79
C SER A 96 4.76 14.62 -9.57
N VAL A 97 4.99 13.51 -8.87
CA VAL A 97 4.88 12.14 -9.40
C VAL A 97 3.58 11.43 -8.97
N PHE A 98 2.72 12.14 -8.23
CA PHE A 98 1.38 11.69 -7.84
C PHE A 98 0.38 12.04 -8.95
N GLY A 99 -0.56 11.13 -9.24
CA GLY A 99 -1.52 11.30 -10.33
C GLY A 99 -0.97 11.01 -11.72
N GLU A 100 0.26 10.51 -11.83
CA GLU A 100 0.98 10.33 -13.11
C GLU A 100 1.08 8.85 -13.50
N THR A 101 1.31 8.58 -14.79
CA THR A 101 1.59 7.22 -15.28
C THR A 101 3.02 6.82 -14.92
N LEU A 102 3.26 5.51 -14.79
CA LEU A 102 4.61 4.98 -14.54
C LEU A 102 5.61 5.43 -15.61
N ASP A 103 5.21 5.49 -16.88
CA ASP A 103 6.04 5.96 -17.98
C ASP A 103 6.41 7.45 -17.84
N SER A 104 5.44 8.31 -17.52
CA SER A 104 5.68 9.74 -17.26
C SER A 104 6.66 9.94 -16.12
N ILE A 105 6.49 9.20 -15.02
CA ILE A 105 7.36 9.25 -13.84
C ILE A 105 8.78 8.82 -14.21
N MET A 106 8.93 7.70 -14.93
CA MET A 106 10.24 7.19 -15.35
C MET A 106 10.96 8.15 -16.32
N LYS A 107 10.23 8.77 -17.25
CA LYS A 107 10.75 9.79 -18.16
C LYS A 107 11.14 11.08 -17.42
N LEU A 108 10.39 11.45 -16.39
CA LEU A 108 10.69 12.64 -15.61
C LEU A 108 11.98 12.46 -14.81
N GLN A 109 12.12 11.32 -14.12
CA GLN A 109 13.29 11.05 -13.27
C GLN A 109 14.55 10.74 -14.09
N SER A 110 14.44 10.26 -15.32
CA SER A 110 15.62 9.91 -16.14
C SER A 110 16.56 11.10 -16.37
N ASN A 111 16.06 12.33 -16.27
CA ASN A 111 16.88 13.55 -16.35
C ASN A 111 17.94 13.63 -15.24
N PHE A 112 17.66 13.04 -14.07
CA PHE A 112 18.51 13.10 -12.88
C PHE A 112 19.02 11.71 -12.45
N TYR A 113 18.33 10.64 -12.84
CA TYR A 113 18.55 9.26 -12.39
C TYR A 113 18.52 8.27 -13.57
N GLN A 114 19.43 8.45 -14.53
CA GLN A 114 19.46 7.70 -15.81
C GLN A 114 19.55 6.17 -15.66
N ASN A 115 20.14 5.67 -14.57
CA ASN A 115 20.35 4.23 -14.35
C ASN A 115 19.24 3.58 -13.49
N LEU A 116 18.33 4.37 -12.93
CA LEU A 116 17.33 3.84 -12.02
C LEU A 116 16.17 3.24 -12.82
N LYS A 117 15.97 1.93 -12.70
CA LYS A 117 14.92 1.17 -13.41
C LYS A 117 13.59 1.10 -12.66
N LEU A 118 13.49 1.82 -11.54
CA LEU A 118 12.32 1.88 -10.67
C LEU A 118 11.97 3.34 -10.39
N PRO A 119 10.69 3.68 -10.19
CA PRO A 119 10.29 4.99 -9.70
C PRO A 119 11.01 5.34 -8.40
N ARG A 120 11.77 6.43 -8.35
CA ARG A 120 12.64 6.82 -7.22
C ARG A 120 11.88 6.95 -5.89
N ILE A 121 10.60 7.30 -5.96
CA ILE A 121 9.72 7.39 -4.79
C ILE A 121 9.64 6.07 -4.00
N LEU A 122 9.73 4.92 -4.66
CA LEU A 122 9.66 3.62 -4.01
C LEU A 122 10.84 3.34 -3.06
N PRO A 123 12.11 3.30 -3.53
CA PRO A 123 13.24 3.10 -2.64
C PRO A 123 13.38 4.22 -1.60
N PHE A 124 13.00 5.46 -1.95
CA PHE A 124 12.98 6.57 -1.00
C PHE A 124 12.06 6.29 0.20
N LEU A 125 10.78 5.99 -0.07
CA LEU A 125 9.80 5.76 0.98
C LEU A 125 10.05 4.44 1.70
N ALA A 126 10.49 3.39 1.01
CA ALA A 126 10.86 2.12 1.61
C ALA A 126 11.99 2.27 2.62
N ASN A 127 13.09 2.95 2.24
CA ASN A 127 14.21 3.21 3.14
C ASN A 127 13.79 4.05 4.34
N ALA A 128 12.98 5.11 4.13
CA ALA A 128 12.45 5.92 5.22
C ALA A 128 11.60 5.10 6.22
N ILE A 129 10.83 4.11 5.75
CA ILE A 129 10.06 3.20 6.62
C ILE A 129 10.99 2.30 7.43
N ILE A 130 12.02 1.72 6.80
CA ILE A 130 13.00 0.83 7.44
C ILE A 130 13.78 1.59 8.51
N GLU A 131 14.33 2.76 8.16
CA GLU A 131 15.11 3.62 9.05
C GLU A 131 14.30 4.05 10.27
N LEU A 132 13.05 4.48 10.09
CA LEU A 132 12.19 4.95 11.18
C LEU A 132 11.59 3.82 12.04
N ASN A 133 11.57 2.59 11.55
CA ASN A 133 11.17 1.41 12.32
C ASN A 133 12.35 0.72 13.02
N GLY A 134 13.56 1.27 12.94
CA GLY A 134 14.72 0.78 13.69
C GLY A 134 15.28 -0.55 13.20
N GLN A 135 14.89 -1.04 12.02
CA GLN A 135 15.60 -2.13 11.36
C GLN A 135 16.88 -1.53 10.75
N ALA A 136 18.01 -1.84 11.38
CA ALA A 136 19.31 -1.33 10.97
C ALA A 136 19.63 -1.72 9.52
N SER A 137 19.56 -0.76 8.60
CA SER A 137 20.37 -0.80 7.38
C SER A 137 21.52 0.18 7.57
N GLU A 138 22.75 -0.32 7.45
CA GLU A 138 23.98 0.45 7.60
C GLU A 138 24.25 1.44 6.43
N GLU A 139 23.22 1.91 5.74
CA GLU A 139 23.33 2.97 4.73
C GLU A 139 22.81 4.31 5.30
N LYS A 140 23.55 4.85 6.27
CA LYS A 140 23.29 6.20 6.79
C LYS A 140 23.41 7.25 5.68
N ASN A 141 22.37 8.07 5.57
CA ASN A 141 22.33 9.43 5.00
C ASN A 141 22.45 9.57 3.49
N ARG A 142 21.35 9.28 2.77
CA ARG A 142 21.07 9.96 1.49
C ARG A 142 19.76 10.74 1.45
N PHE A 143 18.97 10.68 2.52
CA PHE A 143 17.69 11.35 2.62
C PHE A 143 17.63 12.14 3.91
N ASP A 144 17.38 13.44 3.79
CA ASP A 144 17.21 14.31 4.94
C ASP A 144 15.84 14.02 5.58
N ILE A 145 15.82 13.06 6.51
CA ILE A 145 14.64 12.67 7.29
C ILE A 145 14.41 13.60 8.49
N ASN A 146 15.15 14.70 8.61
CA ASN A 146 15.05 15.62 9.75
C ASN A 146 13.62 16.13 9.90
N GLY A 147 12.94 15.67 10.96
CA GLY A 147 11.57 16.05 11.32
C GLY A 147 10.50 14.99 11.05
N ILE A 148 10.81 13.89 10.36
CA ILE A 148 9.91 12.73 10.27
C ILE A 148 10.30 11.75 11.37
N THR A 149 9.46 11.60 12.40
CA THR A 149 9.71 10.71 13.53
C THR A 149 8.80 9.48 13.55
N ASP A 150 7.85 9.39 12.63
CA ASP A 150 6.84 8.33 12.57
C ASP A 150 6.90 7.62 11.21
N ALA A 151 7.30 6.34 11.21
CA ALA A 151 7.34 5.49 10.02
C ALA A 151 5.98 5.34 9.32
N ASN A 152 4.87 5.62 10.03
CA ASN A 152 3.54 5.63 9.43
C ASN A 152 3.39 6.71 8.36
N VAL A 153 4.17 7.80 8.43
CA VAL A 153 4.13 8.88 7.44
C VAL A 153 4.62 8.39 6.08
N PRO A 154 5.87 7.91 5.91
CA PRO A 154 6.33 7.38 4.63
C PRO A 154 5.57 6.12 4.20
N ALA A 155 5.12 5.27 5.13
CA ALA A 155 4.24 4.14 4.80
C ALA A 155 2.91 4.59 4.20
N SER A 156 2.32 5.67 4.74
CA SER A 156 1.08 6.24 4.21
C SER A 156 1.29 6.87 2.84
N LEU A 157 2.41 7.57 2.63
CA LEU A 157 2.79 8.10 1.33
C LEU A 157 3.05 7.00 0.29
N PHE A 158 3.66 5.88 0.70
CA PHE A 158 3.94 4.74 -0.17
C PHE A 158 2.63 4.15 -0.71
N LYS A 159 1.69 3.90 0.21
CA LYS A 159 0.34 3.43 -0.11
C LYS A 159 -0.43 4.44 -0.95
N PHE A 160 -0.33 5.73 -0.60
CA PHE A 160 -0.99 6.81 -1.32
C PHE A 160 -0.50 6.87 -2.76
N TRP A 161 0.81 6.83 -2.98
CA TRP A 161 1.40 6.88 -4.30
C TRP A 161 0.98 5.71 -5.18
N LEU A 162 1.03 4.47 -4.67
CA LEU A 162 0.59 3.29 -5.43
C LEU A 162 -0.88 3.37 -5.86
N ARG A 163 -1.73 3.99 -5.04
CA ARG A 163 -3.15 4.19 -5.34
C ARG A 163 -3.40 5.34 -6.30
N ASP A 164 -2.55 6.36 -6.25
CA ASP A 164 -2.70 7.60 -7.00
C ASP A 164 -1.97 7.56 -8.36
N LEU A 165 -1.49 6.39 -8.79
CA LEU A 165 -1.02 6.21 -10.16
C LEU A 165 -2.18 6.45 -11.14
N ALA A 166 -1.89 7.16 -12.25
CA ALA A 166 -2.89 7.41 -13.29
C ALA A 166 -3.45 6.11 -13.88
N ASP A 167 -2.56 5.12 -14.07
CA ASP A 167 -2.91 3.76 -14.46
C ASP A 167 -2.67 2.82 -13.28
N PRO A 168 -3.55 1.83 -13.04
CA PRO A 168 -3.35 0.88 -11.95
C PRO A 168 -2.06 0.09 -12.15
N LEU A 169 -1.37 -0.21 -11.04
CA LEU A 169 -0.11 -0.95 -11.06
C LEU A 169 -0.24 -2.29 -11.79
N ILE A 170 -1.37 -2.97 -11.66
CA ILE A 170 -1.75 -4.09 -12.53
C ILE A 170 -2.70 -3.53 -13.59
N PRO A 171 -2.30 -3.45 -14.87
CA PRO A 171 -3.17 -2.93 -15.92
C PRO A 171 -4.47 -3.73 -16.02
N SER A 172 -5.56 -3.08 -16.43
CA SER A 172 -6.91 -3.66 -16.44
C SER A 172 -7.00 -4.99 -17.20
N ASP A 173 -6.25 -5.12 -18.30
CA ASP A 173 -6.22 -6.34 -19.13
C ASP A 173 -5.67 -7.57 -18.38
N PHE A 174 -4.85 -7.35 -17.35
CA PHE A 174 -4.25 -8.40 -16.54
C PHE A 174 -5.05 -8.67 -15.25
N TYR A 175 -5.98 -7.80 -14.88
CA TYR A 175 -6.72 -7.90 -13.62
C TYR A 175 -7.57 -9.19 -13.53
N ASN A 176 -8.45 -9.42 -14.51
CA ASN A 176 -9.31 -10.61 -14.53
C ASN A 176 -8.50 -11.93 -14.62
N PRO A 177 -7.47 -12.03 -15.49
CA PRO A 177 -6.58 -13.19 -15.50
C PRO A 177 -5.90 -13.47 -14.16
N CYS A 178 -5.44 -12.43 -13.45
CA CYS A 178 -4.83 -12.58 -12.12
C CYS A 178 -5.79 -13.18 -11.10
N ILE A 179 -7.07 -12.79 -11.12
CA ILE A 179 -8.08 -13.34 -10.21
C ILE A 179 -8.38 -14.80 -10.57
N GLN A 180 -8.59 -15.10 -11.85
CA GLN A 180 -8.99 -16.43 -12.29
C GLN A 180 -7.91 -17.49 -12.06
N ASN A 181 -6.63 -17.08 -12.04
CA ASN A 181 -5.50 -18.00 -11.93
C ASN A 181 -4.77 -17.89 -10.59
N CYS A 182 -5.32 -17.19 -9.59
CA CYS A 182 -4.60 -16.84 -8.35
C CYS A 182 -4.11 -18.05 -7.54
N GLU A 183 -4.76 -19.22 -7.67
CA GLU A 183 -4.38 -20.47 -7.01
C GLU A 183 -3.32 -21.26 -7.79
N ASN A 184 -3.09 -20.93 -9.06
CA ASN A 184 -2.12 -21.62 -9.90
C ASN A 184 -0.80 -20.83 -9.95
N LYS A 185 0.20 -21.35 -9.24
CA LYS A 185 1.53 -20.75 -9.13
C LYS A 185 2.18 -20.47 -10.50
N ASP A 186 2.13 -21.42 -11.42
CA ASP A 186 2.79 -21.30 -12.72
C ASP A 186 2.10 -20.25 -13.60
N SER A 187 0.77 -20.24 -13.59
CA SER A 187 -0.03 -19.24 -14.30
C SER A 187 0.19 -17.83 -13.73
N VAL A 188 0.28 -17.66 -12.41
CA VAL A 188 0.59 -16.36 -11.78
C VAL A 188 1.98 -15.89 -12.17
N ILE A 189 2.99 -16.77 -12.14
CA ILE A 189 4.36 -16.42 -12.57
C ILE A 189 4.35 -15.95 -14.03
N GLU A 190 3.61 -16.64 -14.90
CA GLU A 190 3.51 -16.29 -16.31
C GLU A 190 2.78 -14.94 -16.51
N LEU A 191 1.72 -14.67 -15.76
CA LEU A 191 1.04 -13.36 -15.78
C LEU A 191 1.98 -12.22 -15.37
N ILE A 192 2.74 -12.41 -14.28
CA ILE A 192 3.72 -11.41 -13.83
C ILE A 192 4.81 -11.18 -14.86
N LYS A 193 5.30 -12.25 -15.53
CA LYS A 193 6.30 -12.12 -16.60
C LYS A 193 5.79 -11.27 -17.78
N ASN A 194 4.50 -11.39 -18.11
CA ASN A 194 3.88 -10.69 -19.24
C ASN A 194 3.44 -9.25 -18.92
N LEU A 195 3.54 -8.80 -17.67
CA LEU A 195 3.31 -7.39 -17.32
C LEU A 195 4.29 -6.45 -18.04
N PRO A 196 3.87 -5.20 -18.32
CA PRO A 196 4.79 -4.15 -18.78
C PRO A 196 6.00 -4.03 -17.86
N GLU A 197 7.18 -3.74 -18.42
CA GLU A 197 8.44 -3.87 -17.69
C GLU A 197 8.45 -3.07 -16.39
N ILE A 198 8.00 -1.81 -16.41
CA ILE A 198 8.00 -0.94 -15.24
C ILE A 198 7.01 -1.45 -14.19
N ASN A 199 5.78 -1.79 -14.59
CA ASN A 199 4.78 -2.39 -13.71
C ASN A 199 5.32 -3.64 -13.03
N ARG A 200 5.92 -4.56 -13.79
CA ARG A 200 6.53 -5.79 -13.27
C ARG A 200 7.61 -5.48 -12.23
N ARG A 201 8.49 -4.51 -12.51
CA ARG A 201 9.54 -4.10 -11.57
C ARG A 201 8.94 -3.53 -10.28
N VAL A 202 7.93 -2.66 -10.39
CA VAL A 202 7.27 -2.07 -9.22
C VAL A 202 6.54 -3.14 -8.41
N VAL A 203 5.84 -4.07 -9.05
CA VAL A 203 5.18 -5.20 -8.37
C VAL A 203 6.19 -6.05 -7.61
N LEU A 204 7.29 -6.45 -8.25
CA LEU A 204 8.33 -7.25 -7.61
C LEU A 204 8.97 -6.50 -6.44
N PHE A 205 9.24 -5.21 -6.59
CA PHE A 205 9.75 -4.37 -5.50
C PHE A 205 8.77 -4.31 -4.31
N VAL A 206 7.48 -4.10 -4.58
CA VAL A 206 6.46 -4.03 -3.53
C VAL A 206 6.32 -5.37 -2.82
N ILE A 207 6.36 -6.49 -3.55
CA ILE A 207 6.32 -7.84 -2.95
C ILE A 207 7.54 -8.06 -2.06
N ASP A 208 8.74 -7.78 -2.57
CA ASP A 208 10.01 -7.95 -1.85
C ASP A 208 10.05 -7.08 -0.58
N PHE A 209 9.59 -5.83 -0.67
CA PHE A 209 9.53 -4.92 0.47
C PHE A 209 8.50 -5.32 1.55
N LEU A 210 7.46 -6.07 1.19
CA LEU A 210 6.41 -6.49 2.13
C LEU A 210 6.68 -7.84 2.81
N GLN A 211 7.71 -8.58 2.37
CA GLN A 211 8.13 -9.86 2.95
C GLN A 211 9.03 -9.66 4.18
#